data_AF-B4SBM2-F1
#
_entry.id   AF-B4SBM2-F1
#
_cell.length_a   1.000
_cell.length_b   1.000
_cell.length_c   1.000
_cell.angle_alpha   90.00
_cell.angle_beta   90.00
_cell.angle_gamma   90.00
#
_symmetry.space_group_name_H-M   'P 1'
#
loop_
_entity.id
_entity.type
_entity.pdbx_description
1 polymer ?
#
loop_
_entity_poly.entity_id
_entity_poly.type
_entity_poly.pdbx_seq_one_letter_code
_entity_poly.pdbx_strand_id
1 'polypeptide(L)'
;MIPITKTTEPQSLQHYRLQQGAVFDGQNFTPVKQDIRVQLVAEQGYLCAYCMGRIEPDDRNMKVEHWHSRKKYPEQQLNYANLLGCCCGNEGFPDALAHCDTKKRDDDLLFNPAEPGHHSRLKIRYEFNGTIKSDDALFDCQLNEILNLQ
;
A
#
# COMPACT_ATOMS: atom_id res chain seq x y z
N MET A 1 -10.85 -1.30 4.01
CA MET A 1 -10.36 -0.79 2.72
C MET A 1 -11.45 -0.03 1.95
N ILE A 2 -11.08 1.09 1.33
CA ILE A 2 -11.94 1.90 0.44
C ILE A 2 -11.27 2.02 -0.94
N PRO A 3 -12.03 2.25 -2.02
CA PRO A 3 -11.46 2.61 -3.32
C PRO A 3 -10.56 3.85 -3.23
N ILE A 4 -9.37 3.78 -3.81
CA ILE A 4 -8.39 4.86 -3.86
C ILE A 4 -8.33 5.37 -5.30
N THR A 5 -8.60 6.66 -5.49
CA THR A 5 -8.48 7.28 -6.81
C THR A 5 -7.14 7.97 -6.93
N LYS A 6 -6.25 7.40 -7.75
CA LYS A 6 -4.94 7.98 -8.04
C LYS A 6 -5.07 9.28 -8.83
N THR A 7 -4.27 10.26 -8.45
CA THR A 7 -4.02 11.45 -9.27
C THR A 7 -2.76 11.24 -10.10
N THR A 8 -2.38 12.24 -10.91
CA THR A 8 -1.11 12.22 -11.64
C THR A 8 0.04 12.10 -10.65
N GLU A 9 0.94 11.14 -10.87
CA GLU A 9 2.11 10.91 -10.02
C GLU A 9 2.95 12.19 -9.78
N PRO A 10 3.75 12.24 -8.69
CA PRO A 10 4.64 13.36 -8.45
C PRO A 10 5.64 13.55 -9.60
N GLN A 11 5.86 14.80 -10.01
CA GLN A 11 6.86 15.13 -11.04
C GLN A 11 8.26 14.64 -10.67
N SER A 12 8.60 14.61 -9.38
CA SER A 12 9.88 14.07 -8.91
C SER A 12 10.05 12.59 -9.22
N LEU A 13 8.99 11.78 -9.13
CA LEU A 13 9.01 10.37 -9.54
C LEU A 13 9.16 10.25 -11.06
N GLN A 14 8.43 11.07 -11.83
CA GLN A 14 8.57 11.10 -13.28
C GLN A 14 10.01 11.39 -13.72
N HIS A 15 10.61 12.44 -13.16
CA HIS A 15 12.00 12.80 -13.46
C HIS A 15 13.00 11.75 -12.96
N TYR A 16 12.76 11.15 -11.80
CA TYR A 16 13.62 10.11 -11.24
C TYR A 16 13.70 8.89 -12.17
N ARG A 17 12.56 8.45 -12.73
CA ARG A 17 12.48 7.30 -13.65
C ARG A 17 13.32 7.46 -14.92
N LEU A 18 13.65 8.69 -15.31
CA LEU A 18 14.48 8.97 -16.49
C LEU A 18 15.98 8.83 -16.22
N GLN A 19 16.40 8.70 -14.95
CA GLN A 19 17.80 8.55 -14.59
C GLN A 19 18.31 7.15 -14.91
N GLN A 20 19.57 7.05 -15.36
CA GLN A 20 20.18 5.76 -15.63
C GLN A 20 20.30 4.95 -14.33
N GLY A 21 19.76 3.73 -14.34
CA GLY A 21 19.78 2.85 -13.17
C GLY A 21 18.81 3.25 -12.06
N ALA A 22 17.78 4.06 -12.36
CA ALA A 22 16.73 4.42 -11.42
C ALA A 22 16.04 3.17 -10.84
N VAL A 23 16.07 3.03 -9.52
CA VAL A 23 15.45 1.93 -8.76
C VAL A 23 14.83 2.47 -7.48
N PHE A 24 13.81 1.80 -6.98
CA PHE A 24 13.17 2.19 -5.73
C PHE A 24 14.15 2.08 -4.56
N ASP A 25 14.20 3.09 -3.71
CA ASP A 25 15.22 3.25 -2.64
C ASP A 25 16.67 3.31 -3.17
N GLY A 26 16.86 3.64 -4.44
CA GLY A 26 18.16 3.88 -5.04
C GLY A 26 18.79 5.22 -4.64
N GLN A 27 19.93 5.52 -5.27
CA GLN A 27 20.61 6.80 -5.09
C GLN A 27 19.66 7.97 -5.39
N ASN A 28 19.69 9.01 -4.55
CA ASN A 28 18.86 10.22 -4.67
C ASN A 28 17.34 10.00 -4.58
N PHE A 29 16.88 8.81 -4.19
CA PHE A 29 15.45 8.51 -4.12
C PHE A 29 14.76 9.08 -2.87
N THR A 30 15.48 9.35 -1.78
CA THR A 30 14.87 9.79 -0.51
C THR A 30 13.94 11.00 -0.65
N PRO A 31 14.30 12.08 -1.36
CA PRO A 31 13.37 13.21 -1.60
C PRO A 31 12.16 12.81 -2.46
N VAL A 32 12.38 11.99 -3.48
CA VAL A 32 11.30 11.47 -4.36
C VAL A 32 10.30 10.64 -3.56
N LYS A 33 10.79 9.78 -2.67
CA LYS A 33 9.97 8.98 -1.77
C LYS A 33 9.13 9.86 -0.84
N GLN A 34 9.66 11.00 -0.40
CA GLN A 34 8.93 11.93 0.42
C GLN A 34 7.74 12.57 -0.33
N ASP A 35 7.94 12.98 -1.58
CA ASP A 35 6.85 13.49 -2.42
C ASP A 35 5.78 12.42 -2.67
N ILE A 36 6.22 11.17 -2.89
CA ILE A 36 5.31 10.02 -3.00
C ILE A 36 4.49 9.88 -1.71
N ARG A 37 5.10 9.92 -0.52
CA ARG A 37 4.35 9.84 0.76
C ARG A 37 3.28 10.92 0.87
N VAL A 38 3.66 12.18 0.64
CA VAL A 38 2.73 13.32 0.72
C VAL A 38 1.52 13.10 -0.17
N GLN A 39 1.75 12.69 -1.42
CA GLN A 39 0.67 12.50 -2.37
C GLN A 39 -0.20 11.28 -2.04
N LEU A 40 0.40 10.14 -1.67
CA LEU A 40 -0.34 8.94 -1.28
C LEU A 40 -1.26 9.19 -0.08
N VAL A 41 -0.76 9.88 0.94
CA VAL A 41 -1.54 10.23 2.14
C VAL A 41 -2.72 11.12 1.77
N ALA A 42 -2.51 12.12 0.91
CA ALA A 42 -3.58 13.01 0.45
C ALA A 42 -4.64 12.24 -0.35
N GLU A 43 -4.24 11.41 -1.32
CA GLU A 43 -5.13 10.59 -2.14
C GLU A 43 -5.97 9.59 -1.32
N GLN A 44 -5.40 9.09 -0.22
CA GLN A 44 -6.03 8.11 0.65
C GLN A 44 -6.79 8.73 1.82
N GLY A 45 -6.87 10.07 1.89
CA GLY A 45 -7.57 10.76 2.98
C GLY A 45 -6.95 10.52 4.35
N TYR A 46 -5.62 10.40 4.42
CA TYR A 46 -4.85 10.13 5.64
C TYR A 46 -5.11 8.75 6.28
N LEU A 47 -5.53 7.77 5.47
CA LEU A 47 -5.80 6.41 5.91
C LEU A 47 -4.89 5.39 5.21
N CYS A 48 -4.48 4.38 5.96
CA CYS A 48 -3.79 3.20 5.46
C CYS A 48 -4.65 2.50 4.40
N ALA A 49 -4.05 2.13 3.28
CA ALA A 49 -4.74 1.49 2.16
C ALA A 49 -5.45 0.19 2.55
N TYR A 50 -4.96 -0.50 3.58
CA TYR A 50 -5.49 -1.80 4.00
C TYR A 50 -6.40 -1.69 5.24
N CYS A 51 -5.81 -1.39 6.41
CA CYS A 51 -6.54 -1.41 7.69
C CYS A 51 -7.38 -0.16 7.97
N MET A 52 -7.33 0.87 7.13
CA MET A 52 -7.96 2.18 7.39
C MET A 52 -7.47 2.91 8.66
N GLY A 53 -6.38 2.47 9.28
CA GLY A 53 -5.73 3.21 10.36
C GLY A 53 -5.14 4.53 9.84
N ARG A 54 -4.99 5.53 10.71
CA ARG A 54 -4.41 6.84 10.34
C ARG A 54 -2.94 6.70 9.93
N ILE A 55 -2.54 7.49 8.95
CA ILE A 55 -1.16 7.62 8.49
C ILE A 55 -0.80 9.10 8.30
N GLU A 56 0.48 9.42 8.46
CA GLU A 56 1.05 10.75 8.22
C GLU A 56 2.19 10.63 7.20
N PRO A 57 2.49 11.68 6.41
CA PRO A 57 3.43 11.60 5.31
C PRO A 57 4.90 11.66 5.78
N ASP A 58 5.28 10.75 6.66
CA ASP A 58 6.63 10.60 7.19
C ASP A 58 7.03 9.12 7.32
N ASP A 59 8.29 8.84 7.63
CA ASP A 59 8.82 7.48 7.70
C ASP A 59 8.51 6.75 9.01
N ARG A 60 7.95 7.42 10.02
CA ARG A 60 7.59 6.85 11.32
C ARG A 60 6.16 6.35 11.34
N ASN A 61 5.28 7.03 10.63
CA ASN A 61 3.84 6.80 10.64
C ASN A 61 3.33 6.06 9.39
N MET A 62 4.14 5.95 8.33
CA MET A 62 3.76 5.21 7.14
C MET A 62 4.93 4.56 6.40
N LYS A 63 4.57 3.59 5.57
CA LYS A 63 5.40 2.98 4.53
C LYS A 63 4.78 3.21 3.16
N VAL A 64 5.65 3.31 2.16
CA VAL A 64 5.27 3.23 0.74
C VAL A 64 5.33 1.76 0.37
N GLU A 65 4.15 1.16 0.26
CA GLU A 65 3.94 -0.26 -0.04
C GLU A 65 3.75 -0.46 -1.55
N HIS A 66 4.23 -1.59 -2.06
CA HIS A 66 4.01 -2.04 -3.42
C HIS A 66 2.93 -3.12 -3.42
N TRP A 67 1.80 -2.89 -4.10
CA TRP A 67 0.74 -3.90 -4.19
C TRP A 67 1.28 -5.20 -4.81
N HIS A 68 1.90 -5.10 -5.99
CA HIS A 68 2.79 -6.11 -6.54
C HIS A 68 4.21 -5.91 -6.01
N SER A 69 4.66 -6.86 -5.18
CA SER A 69 5.92 -6.74 -4.44
C SER A 69 7.13 -6.59 -5.36
N ARG A 70 8.10 -5.79 -4.92
CA ARG A 70 9.35 -5.53 -5.67
C ARG A 70 10.13 -6.80 -6.03
N LYS A 71 10.03 -7.84 -5.20
CA LYS A 71 10.76 -9.09 -5.39
C LYS A 71 10.17 -9.92 -6.52
N LYS A 72 8.84 -9.96 -6.63
CA LYS A 72 8.14 -10.73 -7.67
C LYS A 72 7.95 -9.93 -8.96
N TYR A 73 7.81 -8.60 -8.85
CA TYR A 73 7.50 -7.69 -9.96
C TYR A 73 8.46 -6.49 -9.98
N PRO A 74 9.77 -6.72 -10.17
CA PRO A 74 10.79 -5.66 -10.12
C PRO A 74 10.56 -4.56 -11.17
N GLU A 75 9.89 -4.85 -12.28
CA GLU A 75 9.52 -3.90 -13.33
C GLU A 75 8.47 -2.89 -12.88
N GLN A 76 7.70 -3.19 -11.82
CA GLN A 76 6.63 -2.32 -11.31
C GLN A 76 7.05 -1.47 -10.10
N GLN A 77 8.33 -1.55 -9.68
CA GLN A 77 8.81 -0.91 -8.46
C GLN A 77 8.71 0.62 -8.47
N LEU A 78 8.72 1.26 -9.65
CA LEU A 78 8.55 2.71 -9.83
C LEU A 78 7.21 3.07 -10.49
N ASN A 79 6.29 2.12 -10.67
CA ASN A 79 4.96 2.41 -11.20
C ASN A 79 4.08 3.00 -10.10
N TYR A 80 3.70 4.28 -10.22
CA TYR A 80 2.92 4.96 -9.17
C TYR A 80 1.56 4.30 -8.88
N ALA A 81 0.91 3.70 -9.89
CA ALA A 81 -0.34 2.97 -9.70
C ALA A 81 -0.17 1.70 -8.84
N ASN A 82 1.05 1.19 -8.74
CA ASN A 82 1.42 0.06 -7.88
C ASN A 82 1.79 0.47 -6.44
N LEU A 83 1.88 1.78 -6.15
CA LEU A 83 2.29 2.29 -4.84
C LEU A 83 1.08 2.65 -3.97
N LEU A 84 1.13 2.26 -2.70
CA LEU A 84 0.10 2.51 -1.69
C LEU A 84 0.72 3.08 -0.41
N GLY A 85 -0.02 3.93 0.31
CA GLY A 85 0.35 4.36 1.65
C GLY A 85 -0.19 3.38 2.69
N CYS A 86 0.70 2.76 3.46
CA CYS A 86 0.33 1.81 4.50
C CYS A 86 0.88 2.24 5.86
N CYS A 87 0.21 1.86 6.94
CA CYS A 87 0.78 2.01 8.29
C CYS A 87 2.01 1.11 8.47
N CYS A 88 2.79 1.35 9.52
CA CYS A 88 3.98 0.55 9.83
C CYS A 88 3.68 -0.88 10.31
N GLY A 89 2.41 -1.25 10.53
CA GLY A 89 1.98 -2.64 10.65
C GLY A 89 2.59 -3.39 11.85
N ASN A 90 2.78 -2.71 12.98
CA ASN A 90 3.50 -3.20 14.16
C ASN A 90 4.92 -3.73 13.86
N GLU A 91 5.63 -3.10 12.93
CA GLU A 91 7.05 -3.37 12.71
C GLU A 91 7.86 -3.26 14.01
N GLY A 92 8.75 -4.23 14.24
CA GLY A 92 9.53 -4.35 15.48
C GLY A 92 8.86 -5.16 16.60
N PHE A 93 7.59 -5.52 16.45
CA PHE A 93 6.88 -6.42 17.37
C PHE A 93 6.86 -7.88 16.83
N PRO A 94 6.45 -8.86 17.65
CA PRO A 94 6.32 -10.25 17.20
C PRO A 94 5.44 -10.40 15.95
N ASP A 95 5.79 -11.35 15.08
CA ASP A 95 5.11 -11.57 13.79
C ASP A 95 3.60 -11.84 13.93
N ALA A 96 3.16 -12.43 15.04
CA ALA A 96 1.75 -12.66 15.34
C ALA A 96 0.93 -11.35 15.46
N LEU A 97 1.60 -10.23 15.75
CA LEU A 97 0.99 -8.90 15.83
C LEU A 97 1.21 -8.05 14.58
N ALA A 98 2.06 -8.50 13.65
CA ALA A 98 2.32 -7.80 12.40
C ALA A 98 1.07 -7.82 11.52
N HIS A 99 0.80 -6.73 10.81
CA HIS A 99 -0.34 -6.61 9.90
C HIS A 99 -0.01 -5.70 8.72
N CYS A 100 -0.95 -5.56 7.77
CA CYS A 100 -0.81 -4.74 6.57
C CYS A 100 0.47 -5.10 5.76
N ASP A 101 1.21 -4.10 5.30
CA ASP A 101 2.46 -4.23 4.55
C ASP A 101 3.47 -5.16 5.25
N THR A 102 3.72 -4.92 6.54
CA THR A 102 4.68 -5.71 7.33
C THR A 102 4.36 -7.21 7.35
N LYS A 103 3.06 -7.56 7.35
CA LYS A 103 2.63 -8.97 7.26
C LYS A 103 2.59 -9.50 5.82
N LYS A 104 2.11 -8.69 4.88
CA LYS A 104 1.98 -9.04 3.45
C LYS A 104 3.31 -9.45 2.84
N ARG A 105 4.38 -8.71 3.14
CA ARG A 105 5.72 -8.94 2.58
C ARG A 105 5.64 -9.06 1.04
N ASP A 106 6.07 -10.21 0.51
CA ASP A 106 6.13 -10.49 -0.92
C ASP A 106 4.83 -11.07 -1.48
N ASP A 107 3.81 -11.35 -0.65
CA ASP A 107 2.59 -12.03 -1.07
C ASP A 107 1.66 -11.13 -1.90
N ASP A 108 0.93 -11.77 -2.80
CA ASP A 108 0.03 -11.10 -3.74
C ASP A 108 -1.39 -11.06 -3.16
N LEU A 109 -2.06 -9.94 -3.38
CA LEU A 109 -3.48 -9.77 -3.08
C LEU A 109 -4.28 -9.83 -4.37
N LEU A 110 -5.49 -10.37 -4.29
CA LEU A 110 -6.39 -10.49 -5.44
C LEU A 110 -6.83 -9.12 -5.96
N PHE A 111 -7.06 -8.15 -5.06
CA PHE A 111 -7.51 -6.82 -5.41
C PHE A 111 -6.56 -5.74 -4.92
N ASN A 112 -6.36 -4.75 -5.78
CA ASN A 112 -5.65 -3.51 -5.48
C ASN A 112 -6.69 -2.40 -5.21
N PRO A 113 -6.71 -1.76 -4.04
CA PRO A 113 -7.63 -0.66 -3.78
C PRO A 113 -7.41 0.56 -4.68
N ALA A 114 -6.25 0.71 -5.32
CA ALA A 114 -5.94 1.79 -6.25
C ALA A 114 -6.18 1.43 -7.72
N GLU A 115 -6.62 0.21 -8.04
CA GLU A 115 -6.97 -0.20 -9.40
C GLU A 115 -8.48 -0.01 -9.62
N PRO A 116 -8.91 0.92 -10.50
CA PRO A 116 -10.32 1.18 -10.76
C PRO A 116 -11.12 -0.07 -11.15
N GLY A 117 -10.52 -1.00 -11.90
CA GLY A 117 -11.15 -2.26 -12.28
C GLY A 117 -11.46 -3.20 -11.10
N HIS A 118 -10.84 -2.97 -9.93
CA HIS A 118 -11.05 -3.76 -8.72
C HIS A 118 -12.05 -3.13 -7.75
N HIS A 119 -12.38 -1.85 -7.88
CA HIS A 119 -13.19 -1.12 -6.88
C HIS A 119 -14.53 -1.79 -6.56
N SER A 120 -15.28 -2.22 -7.58
CA SER A 120 -16.57 -2.91 -7.40
C SER A 120 -16.44 -4.34 -6.83
N ARG A 121 -15.23 -4.90 -6.86
CA ARG A 121 -14.93 -6.27 -6.44
C ARG A 121 -14.35 -6.35 -5.03
N LEU A 122 -13.87 -5.24 -4.48
CA LEU A 122 -13.38 -5.16 -3.10
C LEU A 122 -14.41 -5.68 -2.08
N LYS A 123 -15.70 -5.38 -2.28
CA LYS A 123 -16.85 -5.86 -1.47
C LYS A 123 -16.59 -5.86 0.04
N ILE A 124 -16.01 -4.77 0.55
CA ILE A 124 -15.59 -4.66 1.95
C ILE A 124 -16.76 -4.26 2.84
N ARG A 125 -16.83 -4.90 4.01
CA ARG A 125 -17.70 -4.52 5.13
C ARG A 125 -16.91 -4.50 6.44
N TYR A 126 -17.39 -3.71 7.40
CA TYR A 126 -16.79 -3.57 8.71
C TYR A 126 -17.75 -4.11 9.76
N GLU A 127 -17.22 -4.91 10.67
CA GLU A 127 -17.95 -5.42 11.83
C GLU A 127 -17.88 -4.40 12.98
N PHE A 128 -18.74 -4.55 13.99
CA PHE A 128 -18.79 -3.62 15.14
C PHE A 128 -17.49 -3.54 15.95
N ASN A 129 -16.67 -4.60 15.92
CA ASN A 129 -15.37 -4.67 16.58
C ASN A 129 -14.22 -4.08 15.73
N GLY A 130 -14.51 -3.55 14.54
CA GLY A 130 -13.52 -3.02 13.61
C GLY A 130 -12.89 -4.03 12.66
N THR A 131 -13.25 -5.32 12.75
CA THR A 131 -12.78 -6.35 11.80
C THR A 131 -13.22 -6.00 10.37
N ILE A 132 -12.31 -6.16 9.42
CA ILE A 132 -12.54 -5.91 7.99
C ILE A 132 -12.83 -7.24 7.32
N LYS A 133 -13.94 -7.32 6.57
CA LYS A 133 -14.31 -8.52 5.80
C LYS A 133 -14.62 -8.19 4.35
N SER A 134 -14.48 -9.19 3.49
CA SER A 134 -14.89 -9.16 2.09
C SER A 134 -15.98 -10.20 1.82
N ASP A 135 -16.95 -9.88 0.97
CA ASP A 135 -17.91 -10.88 0.47
C ASP A 135 -17.31 -11.79 -0.61
N ASP A 136 -16.13 -11.45 -1.15
CA ASP A 136 -15.33 -12.35 -1.97
C ASP A 136 -14.48 -13.26 -1.05
N ALA A 137 -14.78 -14.55 -1.03
CA ALA A 137 -14.18 -15.50 -0.10
C ALA A 137 -12.66 -15.65 -0.24
N LEU A 138 -12.13 -15.52 -1.46
CA LEU A 138 -10.68 -15.59 -1.67
C LEU A 138 -10.02 -14.32 -1.13
N PHE A 139 -10.59 -13.16 -1.43
CA PHE A 139 -10.05 -11.91 -0.91
C PHE A 139 -10.18 -11.83 0.62
N ASP A 140 -11.29 -12.27 1.21
CA ASP A 140 -11.48 -12.33 2.67
C ASP A 140 -10.39 -13.17 3.35
N CYS A 141 -10.11 -14.36 2.80
CA CYS A 141 -9.00 -15.20 3.25
C CYS A 141 -7.66 -14.45 3.19
N GLN A 142 -7.39 -13.69 2.12
CA GLN A 142 -6.17 -12.89 2.01
C GLN A 142 -6.13 -11.72 3.02
N LEU A 143 -7.26 -11.07 3.32
CA LEU A 143 -7.30 -10.03 4.36
C LEU A 143 -6.88 -10.60 5.74
N ASN A 144 -7.25 -11.84 6.02
CA ASN A 144 -6.95 -12.50 7.30
C ASN A 144 -5.53 -13.09 7.32
N GLU A 145 -5.17 -13.88 6.31
CA GLU A 145 -3.92 -14.66 6.32
C GLU A 145 -2.71 -13.87 5.84
N ILE A 146 -2.91 -12.98 4.85
CA ILE A 146 -1.82 -12.18 4.26
C ILE A 146 -1.69 -10.83 4.97
N LEU A 147 -2.81 -10.19 5.34
CA LEU A 147 -2.78 -8.86 5.97
C LEU A 147 -2.99 -8.87 7.48
N ASN A 148 -3.43 -9.97 8.09
CA ASN A 148 -3.74 -10.10 9.52
C ASN A 148 -4.71 -9.00 10.03
N LEU A 149 -5.87 -8.87 9.37
CA LEU A 149 -6.89 -7.84 9.66
C LEU A 149 -8.18 -8.39 10.30
N GLN A 150 -8.07 -9.56 10.94
CA GLN A 150 -9.14 -10.25 11.64
C GLN A 150 -9.41 -9.70 13.05
#